data_AF-A0A7Y9HRD6-F1
#
_entry.id   AF-A0A7Y9HRD6-F1
#
_cell.length_a   1.000
_cell.length_b   1.000
_cell.length_c   1.000
_cell.angle_alpha   90.00
_cell.angle_beta   90.00
_cell.angle_gamma   90.00
#
_symmetry.space_group_name_H-M   'P 1'
#
loop_
_entity.id
_entity.type
_entity.pdbx_description
1 polymer ?
#
loop_
_entity_poly.entity_id
_entity_poly.type
_entity_poly.pdbx_seq_one_letter_code
_entity_poly.pdbx_strand_id
1 'polypeptide(L)'
;MSSKKDTNWTLVPASERDIAAVRERCRQLVRRRAMLSAGVAAVPVPGLDVVSDLRLFALLIEDINQEFGLSAEQIERLQPKFRLIAYEAAIGVGGMLVGKLVTREVIVQLLRRSGLKAVARQAGKLVPLAGQLASAGIGFFAFRQIGYQHVEACARVAQELLSAGVHRQPA
;
A
#
# COMPACT_ATOMS: atom_id res chain seq x y z
N MET A 1 -2.05 24.17 34.36
CA MET A 1 -2.87 22.93 34.29
C MET A 1 -3.19 22.63 32.84
N SER A 2 -3.08 21.35 32.46
CA SER A 2 -3.39 20.73 31.15
C SER A 2 -2.36 20.90 30.03
N SER A 3 -1.84 19.88 29.36
CA SER A 3 -1.49 18.48 29.67
C SER A 3 -0.64 18.04 28.46
N LYS A 4 0.49 17.36 28.71
CA LYS A 4 1.41 16.76 27.72
C LYS A 4 0.70 16.29 26.44
N LYS A 5 1.03 16.89 25.29
CA LYS A 5 0.52 16.42 23.98
C LYS A 5 1.62 16.11 22.96
N ASP A 6 2.86 15.92 23.42
CA ASP A 6 4.01 15.73 22.55
C ASP A 6 4.83 14.48 22.95
N THR A 7 4.16 13.35 23.22
CA THR A 7 4.83 12.04 23.35
C THR A 7 4.10 10.92 22.57
N ASN A 8 3.58 11.24 21.39
CA ASN A 8 3.12 10.31 20.35
C ASN A 8 4.25 9.84 19.40
N TRP A 9 5.31 9.24 19.96
CA TRP A 9 6.38 8.64 19.17
C TRP A 9 6.61 7.25 19.77
N THR A 10 6.43 6.19 18.97
CA THR A 10 6.90 4.80 19.25
C THR A 10 5.93 3.83 19.94
N LEU A 11 4.60 3.99 19.88
CA LEU A 11 3.69 2.97 20.40
C LEU A 11 2.68 2.53 19.33
N VAL A 12 2.55 1.21 19.17
CA VAL A 12 1.43 0.58 18.45
C VAL A 12 0.14 1.21 18.99
N PRO A 13 -0.87 1.52 18.14
CA PRO A 13 -2.02 2.31 18.57
C PRO A 13 -2.67 1.82 19.87
N ALA A 14 -2.90 2.74 20.81
CA ALA A 14 -3.26 2.52 22.22
C ALA A 14 -4.66 1.92 22.46
N SER A 15 -5.53 1.94 21.44
CA SER A 15 -6.92 1.51 21.54
C SER A 15 -7.50 1.20 20.17
N GLU A 16 -8.65 0.51 20.12
CA GLU A 16 -9.37 0.29 18.86
C GLU A 16 -9.73 1.59 18.13
N ARG A 17 -10.01 2.66 18.89
CA ARG A 17 -10.30 3.99 18.34
C ARG A 17 -9.07 4.58 17.66
N ASP A 18 -7.89 4.40 18.25
CA ASP A 18 -6.62 4.87 17.68
C ASP A 18 -6.27 4.09 16.41
N ILE A 19 -6.48 2.76 16.41
CA ILE A 19 -6.31 1.91 15.21
C ILE A 19 -7.23 2.40 14.09
N ALA A 20 -8.51 2.71 14.39
CA ALA A 20 -9.45 3.23 13.41
C ALA A 20 -9.03 4.61 12.86
N ALA A 21 -8.52 5.49 13.71
CA ALA A 21 -8.02 6.80 13.30
C ALA A 21 -6.77 6.69 12.40
N VAL A 22 -5.81 5.83 12.76
CA VAL A 22 -4.61 5.54 11.96
C VAL A 22 -5.01 4.95 10.61
N ARG A 23 -5.91 3.96 10.60
CA ARG A 23 -6.45 3.34 9.38
C ARG A 23 -7.02 4.37 8.41
N GLU A 24 -7.80 5.35 8.89
CA GLU A 24 -8.35 6.37 8.01
C GLU A 24 -7.28 7.34 7.50
N ARG A 25 -6.29 7.73 8.32
CA ARG A 25 -5.13 8.51 7.85
C ARG A 25 -4.36 7.78 6.76
N CYS A 26 -4.06 6.50 6.96
CA CYS A 26 -3.38 5.69 5.96
C CYS A 26 -4.20 5.56 4.66
N ARG A 27 -5.53 5.43 4.73
CA ARG A 27 -6.39 5.45 3.53
C ARG A 27 -6.30 6.77 2.77
N GLN A 28 -6.19 7.90 3.47
CA GLN A 28 -5.97 9.19 2.82
C GLN A 28 -4.59 9.25 2.14
N LEU A 29 -3.54 8.72 2.76
CA LEU A 29 -2.21 8.60 2.15
C LEU A 29 -2.25 7.74 0.88
N VAL A 30 -2.94 6.59 0.93
CA VAL A 30 -3.14 5.71 -0.23
C VAL A 30 -3.83 6.48 -1.37
N ARG A 31 -4.92 7.21 -1.08
CA ARG A 31 -5.64 8.00 -2.09
C ARG A 31 -4.74 9.06 -2.73
N ARG A 32 -3.95 9.79 -1.93
CA ARG A 32 -3.03 10.82 -2.42
C ARG A 32 -1.96 10.23 -3.33
N ARG A 33 -1.30 9.15 -2.92
CA ARG A 33 -0.26 8.49 -3.73
C ARG A 33 -0.83 7.82 -4.98
N ALA A 34 -2.04 7.26 -4.90
CA ALA A 34 -2.73 6.72 -6.08
C ALA A 34 -2.99 7.82 -7.13
N MET A 35 -3.38 9.04 -6.71
CA MET A 35 -3.55 10.17 -7.63
C MET A 35 -2.21 10.59 -8.27
N LEU A 36 -1.11 10.57 -7.51
CA LEU A 36 0.21 10.86 -8.06
C LEU A 36 0.62 9.82 -9.11
N SER A 37 0.43 8.53 -8.82
CA SER A 37 0.65 7.41 -9.75
C SER A 37 -0.16 7.61 -11.05
N ALA A 38 -1.46 7.90 -10.92
CA ALA A 38 -2.31 8.19 -12.08
C ALA A 38 -1.84 9.40 -12.90
N GLY A 39 -1.32 10.44 -12.23
CA GLY A 39 -0.72 11.61 -12.88
C GLY A 39 0.56 11.28 -13.65
N VAL A 40 1.42 10.43 -13.10
CA VAL A 40 2.64 9.98 -13.80
C VAL A 40 2.29 9.11 -15.02
N ALA A 41 1.27 8.26 -14.90
CA ALA A 41 0.78 7.43 -16.01
C ALA A 41 0.18 8.23 -17.18
N ALA A 42 -0.20 9.50 -16.95
CA ALA A 42 -0.65 10.41 -18.01
C ALA A 42 0.51 11.03 -18.81
N VAL A 43 1.76 10.86 -18.37
CA VAL A 43 2.95 11.32 -19.07
C VAL A 43 3.33 10.26 -20.13
N PRO A 44 3.44 10.62 -21.42
CA PRO A 44 3.70 9.66 -22.50
C PRO A 44 5.19 9.27 -22.58
N VAL A 45 5.76 8.80 -21.46
CA VAL A 45 7.13 8.29 -21.37
C VAL A 45 7.08 6.79 -21.09
N PRO A 46 7.50 5.94 -22.05
CA PRO A 46 7.45 4.49 -21.89
C PRO A 46 8.23 4.00 -20.65
N GLY A 47 7.56 3.27 -19.77
CA GLY A 47 8.17 2.61 -18.60
C GLY A 47 8.40 3.49 -17.38
N LEU A 48 8.18 4.81 -17.48
CA LEU A 48 8.30 5.73 -16.34
C LEU A 48 7.22 5.47 -15.28
N ASP A 49 6.01 5.20 -15.74
CA ASP A 49 4.83 4.88 -14.94
C ASP A 49 5.08 3.65 -14.06
N VAL A 50 5.59 2.56 -14.62
CA VAL A 50 5.86 1.31 -13.89
C VAL A 50 6.91 1.51 -12.80
N VAL A 51 8.04 2.14 -13.13
CA VAL A 51 9.12 2.37 -12.16
C VAL A 51 8.66 3.32 -11.04
N SER A 52 7.95 4.38 -11.41
CA SER A 52 7.42 5.36 -10.46
C SER A 52 6.38 4.74 -9.54
N ASP A 53 5.49 3.89 -10.08
CA ASP A 53 4.47 3.18 -9.30
C ASP A 53 5.10 2.23 -8.29
N LEU A 54 6.13 1.46 -8.67
CA LEU A 54 6.86 0.60 -7.74
C LEU A 54 7.52 1.40 -6.61
N ARG A 55 8.16 2.53 -6.95
CA ARG A 55 8.79 3.40 -5.95
C ARG A 55 7.76 4.05 -5.02
N LEU A 56 6.68 4.59 -5.58
CA LEU A 56 5.57 5.18 -4.81
C LEU A 56 4.93 4.14 -3.90
N PHE A 57 4.84 2.90 -4.34
CA PHE A 57 4.29 1.80 -3.55
C PHE A 57 5.23 1.39 -2.42
N ALA A 58 6.54 1.28 -2.67
CA ALA A 58 7.53 1.02 -1.61
C ALA A 58 7.49 2.12 -0.53
N LEU A 59 7.47 3.39 -0.93
CA LEU A 59 7.33 4.52 -0.01
C LEU A 59 5.97 4.54 0.70
N LEU A 60 4.90 4.03 0.07
CA LEU A 60 3.59 3.90 0.70
C LEU A 60 3.61 2.86 1.82
N ILE A 61 4.23 1.71 1.57
CA ILE A 61 4.36 0.64 2.56
C ILE A 61 5.10 1.18 3.79
N GLU A 62 6.24 1.84 3.60
CA GLU A 62 7.03 2.39 4.70
C GLU A 62 6.25 3.41 5.53
N ASP A 63 5.56 4.37 4.90
CA ASP A 63 4.73 5.34 5.62
C ASP A 63 3.58 4.68 6.39
N ILE A 64 2.91 3.68 5.78
CA ILE A 64 1.85 2.94 6.48
C ILE A 64 2.43 2.22 7.69
N ASN A 65 3.56 1.54 7.52
CA ASN A 65 4.24 0.84 8.61
C ASN A 65 4.60 1.81 9.73
N GLN A 66 5.14 2.99 9.41
CA GLN A 66 5.48 4.02 10.39
C GLN A 66 4.26 4.54 11.16
N GLU A 67 3.14 4.81 10.47
CA GLU A 67 1.88 5.27 11.08
C GLU A 67 1.29 4.23 12.05
N PHE A 68 1.47 2.94 11.78
CA PHE A 68 1.03 1.86 12.67
C PHE A 68 2.06 1.48 13.75
N GLY A 69 3.27 2.06 13.74
CA GLY A 69 4.34 1.68 14.67
C GLY A 69 5.00 0.33 14.33
N LEU A 70 4.90 -0.10 13.06
CA LEU A 70 5.34 -1.39 12.53
C LEU A 70 6.53 -1.26 11.56
N SER A 71 7.24 -0.13 11.53
CA SER A 71 8.49 -0.05 10.75
C SER A 71 9.56 -0.97 11.34
N ALA A 72 10.53 -1.39 10.54
CA ALA A 72 11.61 -2.26 11.02
C ALA A 72 12.33 -1.68 12.25
N GLU A 73 12.64 -0.38 12.21
CA GLU A 73 13.27 0.37 13.31
C GLU A 73 12.38 0.45 14.56
N GLN A 74 11.06 0.50 14.40
CA GLN A 74 10.10 0.51 15.51
C GLN A 74 9.90 -0.90 16.11
N ILE A 75 9.86 -1.93 15.27
CA ILE A 75 9.78 -3.33 15.68
C ILE A 75 11.04 -3.71 16.46
N GLU A 76 12.23 -3.33 16.00
CA GLU A 76 13.49 -3.60 16.70
C GLU A 76 13.54 -2.98 18.10
N ARG A 77 12.72 -1.98 18.41
CA ARG A 77 12.61 -1.37 19.73
C ARG A 77 11.58 -2.06 20.63
N LEU A 78 10.73 -2.94 20.10
CA LEU A 78 9.79 -3.74 20.89
C LEU A 78 10.54 -4.74 21.79
N GLN A 79 9.87 -5.26 22.82
CA GLN A 79 10.42 -6.37 23.61
C GLN A 79 10.53 -7.64 22.75
N PRO A 80 11.50 -8.54 22.99
CA PRO A 80 11.76 -9.73 22.15
C PRO A 80 10.52 -10.59 21.89
N LYS A 81 9.64 -10.74 22.89
CA LYS A 81 8.37 -11.48 22.77
C LYS A 81 7.41 -10.88 21.73
N PHE A 82 7.35 -9.56 21.61
CA PHE A 82 6.47 -8.87 20.67
C PHE A 82 7.11 -8.70 19.29
N ARG A 83 8.45 -8.71 19.21
CA ARG A 83 9.18 -8.75 17.93
C ARG A 83 8.80 -9.98 17.11
N LEU A 84 8.80 -11.16 17.74
CA LEU A 84 8.42 -12.41 17.09
C LEU A 84 7.00 -12.34 16.49
N ILE A 85 6.03 -11.83 17.25
CA ILE A 85 4.65 -11.66 16.78
C ILE A 85 4.59 -10.69 15.59
N ALA A 86 5.31 -9.57 15.65
CA ALA A 86 5.35 -8.60 14.56
C ALA A 86 5.99 -9.18 13.29
N TYR A 87 7.07 -9.95 13.41
CA TYR A 87 7.72 -10.61 12.27
C TYR A 87 6.85 -11.74 11.68
N GLU A 88 6.21 -12.55 12.52
CA GLU A 88 5.32 -13.62 12.09
C GLU A 88 4.10 -13.06 11.35
N ALA A 89 3.54 -11.96 11.87
CA ALA A 89 2.48 -11.22 11.21
C ALA A 89 2.94 -10.60 9.87
N ALA A 90 4.15 -10.02 9.82
CA ALA A 90 4.72 -9.47 8.58
C ALA A 90 4.90 -10.54 7.48
N ILE A 91 5.32 -11.75 7.86
CA ILE A 91 5.44 -12.90 6.93
C ILE A 91 4.05 -13.31 6.41
N GLY A 92 3.03 -13.32 7.28
CA GLY A 92 1.65 -13.60 6.89
C GLY A 92 1.08 -12.59 5.88
N VAL A 93 1.47 -11.32 5.96
CA VAL A 93 1.09 -10.28 5.00
C VAL A 93 1.84 -10.41 3.67
N GLY A 94 3.14 -10.74 3.72
CA GLY A 94 3.95 -10.98 2.51
C GLY A 94 3.49 -12.19 1.68
N GLY A 95 2.98 -13.23 2.34
CA GLY A 95 2.48 -14.46 1.69
C GLY A 95 1.29 -14.24 0.75
N MET A 96 0.45 -13.21 0.98
CA MET A 96 -0.71 -12.93 0.12
C MET A 96 -0.34 -12.33 -1.25
N LEU A 97 0.83 -11.69 -1.38
CA LEU A 97 1.25 -11.01 -2.62
C LEU A 97 1.94 -11.94 -3.63
N VAL A 98 2.62 -12.98 -3.15
CA VAL A 98 3.37 -13.93 -4.01
C VAL A 98 2.43 -14.75 -4.91
N GLY A 99 1.22 -15.08 -4.44
CA GLY A 99 0.28 -15.95 -5.15
C GLY A 99 -0.42 -15.33 -6.38
N LYS A 100 -0.26 -14.02 -6.64
CA LYS A 100 -0.98 -13.29 -7.71
C LYS A 100 -0.07 -12.63 -8.76
N LEU A 101 1.16 -13.11 -8.91
CA LEU A 101 2.04 -12.65 -10.00
C LEU A 101 1.51 -13.14 -11.34
N VAL A 102 0.58 -12.38 -11.92
CA VAL A 102 0.34 -12.41 -13.36
C VAL A 102 1.59 -11.83 -14.02
N THR A 103 2.46 -12.70 -14.52
CA THR A 103 3.72 -12.30 -15.15
C THR A 103 3.46 -11.48 -16.41
N ARG A 104 4.37 -10.55 -16.71
CA ARG A 104 4.30 -9.66 -17.88
C ARG A 104 4.12 -10.47 -19.17
N GLU A 105 4.71 -11.65 -19.23
CA GLU A 105 4.66 -12.60 -20.33
C GLU A 105 3.22 -13.08 -20.58
N VAL A 106 2.45 -13.38 -19.52
CA VAL A 106 1.06 -13.81 -19.62
C VAL A 106 0.18 -12.69 -20.17
N ILE A 107 0.38 -11.45 -19.70
CA ILE A 107 -0.34 -10.27 -20.19
C ILE A 107 -0.02 -10.01 -21.67
N VAL A 108 1.26 -10.07 -22.05
CA VAL A 108 1.71 -9.87 -23.44
C VAL A 108 1.15 -10.96 -24.36
N GLN A 109 1.09 -12.21 -23.91
CA GLN A 109 0.48 -13.30 -24.71
C GLN A 109 -1.03 -13.13 -24.88
N LEU A 110 -1.75 -12.67 -23.85
CA LEU A 110 -3.19 -12.36 -23.92
C LEU A 110 -3.48 -11.17 -24.84
N LEU A 111 -2.67 -10.12 -24.77
CA LEU A 111 -2.75 -8.95 -25.67
C LEU A 111 -2.46 -9.32 -27.13
N ARG A 112 -1.51 -10.24 -27.36
CA ARG A 112 -1.22 -10.76 -28.71
C ARG A 112 -2.37 -11.59 -29.27
N ARG A 113 -3.11 -12.32 -28.42
CA ARG A 113 -4.28 -13.13 -28.82
C ARG A 113 -5.54 -12.29 -29.10
N SER A 114 -5.66 -11.10 -28.53
CA SER A 114 -6.90 -10.30 -28.55
C SER A 114 -7.10 -9.42 -29.80
N GLY A 115 -6.30 -9.56 -30.86
CA GLY A 115 -6.58 -8.91 -32.16
C GLY A 115 -6.48 -7.37 -32.18
N LEU A 116 -6.02 -6.73 -31.10
CA LEU A 116 -5.93 -5.26 -30.97
C LEU A 116 -5.14 -4.55 -32.08
N LYS A 117 -4.25 -5.27 -32.79
CA LYS A 117 -3.49 -4.73 -33.93
C LYS A 117 -4.39 -4.22 -35.07
N ALA A 118 -5.60 -4.77 -35.22
CA ALA A 118 -6.56 -4.33 -36.25
C ALA A 118 -7.27 -3.03 -35.87
N VAL A 119 -7.64 -2.86 -34.59
CA VAL A 119 -8.35 -1.66 -34.08
C VAL A 119 -7.41 -0.45 -33.97
N ALA A 120 -6.14 -0.66 -33.64
CA ALA A 120 -5.16 0.41 -33.48
C ALA A 120 -4.85 1.18 -34.80
N ARG A 121 -4.97 0.53 -35.96
CA ARG A 121 -4.65 1.15 -37.26
C ARG A 121 -5.72 2.13 -37.76
N GLN A 122 -6.96 2.04 -37.26
CA GLN A 122 -8.11 2.76 -37.82
C GLN A 122 -8.57 3.97 -36.97
N ALA A 123 -8.11 4.08 -35.72
CA ALA A 123 -8.53 5.14 -34.79
C ALA A 123 -7.35 5.87 -34.13
N GLY A 124 -6.28 6.10 -34.93
CA GLY A 124 -4.92 6.45 -34.49
C GLY A 124 -4.73 7.77 -33.71
N LYS A 125 -5.77 8.57 -33.45
CA LYS A 125 -5.65 9.80 -32.64
C LYS A 125 -6.55 9.84 -31.40
N LEU A 126 -7.66 9.10 -31.36
CA LEU A 126 -8.56 9.03 -30.20
C LEU A 126 -8.24 7.84 -29.27
N VAL A 127 -7.78 6.72 -29.83
CA VAL A 127 -7.34 5.54 -29.06
C VAL A 127 -6.18 5.84 -28.10
N PRO A 128 -5.16 6.66 -28.44
CA PRO A 128 -4.10 6.98 -27.51
C PRO A 128 -4.60 7.72 -26.26
N LEU A 129 -5.50 8.70 -26.41
CA LEU A 129 -6.02 9.46 -25.25
C LEU A 129 -7.04 8.64 -24.44
N ALA A 130 -7.97 7.95 -25.10
CA ALA A 130 -8.92 7.09 -24.41
C ALA A 130 -8.21 5.93 -23.68
N GLY A 131 -7.18 5.37 -24.31
CA GLY A 131 -6.31 4.35 -23.72
C GLY A 131 -5.55 4.87 -22.49
N GLN A 132 -5.00 6.08 -22.56
CA GLN A 132 -4.29 6.71 -21.42
C GLN A 132 -5.22 7.02 -20.25
N LEU A 133 -6.45 7.50 -20.50
CA LEU A 133 -7.43 7.73 -19.43
C LEU A 133 -7.90 6.42 -18.79
N ALA A 134 -8.16 5.40 -19.61
CA ALA A 134 -8.52 4.08 -19.11
C ALA A 134 -7.37 3.43 -18.31
N SER A 135 -6.13 3.49 -18.82
CA SER A 135 -4.97 2.93 -18.13
C SER A 135 -4.66 3.66 -16.83
N ALA A 136 -4.75 5.00 -16.80
CA ALA A 136 -4.59 5.78 -15.58
C ALA A 136 -5.68 5.45 -14.55
N GLY A 137 -6.94 5.27 -14.99
CA GLY A 137 -8.04 4.86 -14.11
C GLY A 137 -7.86 3.45 -13.52
N ILE A 138 -7.42 2.49 -14.35
CA ILE A 138 -7.13 1.11 -13.91
C ILE A 138 -5.93 1.10 -12.96
N GLY A 139 -4.84 1.80 -13.28
CA GLY A 139 -3.66 1.94 -12.43
C GLY A 139 -4.00 2.56 -11.07
N PHE A 140 -4.73 3.68 -11.06
CA PHE A 140 -5.25 4.31 -9.85
C PHE A 140 -6.05 3.32 -9.00
N PHE A 141 -6.98 2.59 -9.61
CA PHE A 141 -7.83 1.65 -8.89
C PHE A 141 -7.02 0.49 -8.31
N ALA A 142 -6.11 -0.09 -9.09
CA ALA A 142 -5.24 -1.17 -8.66
C ALA A 142 -4.34 -0.74 -7.51
N PHE A 143 -3.63 0.39 -7.65
CA PHE A 143 -2.77 0.94 -6.60
C PHE A 143 -3.56 1.19 -5.31
N ARG A 144 -4.73 1.81 -5.42
CA ARG A 144 -5.60 2.09 -4.27
C ARG A 144 -6.09 0.82 -3.59
N GLN A 145 -6.49 -0.18 -4.36
CA GLN A 145 -6.99 -1.44 -3.84
C GLN A 145 -5.90 -2.21 -3.07
N ILE A 146 -4.70 -2.31 -3.64
CA ILE A 146 -3.56 -2.97 -3.00
C ILE A 146 -3.15 -2.18 -1.74
N GLY A 147 -3.05 -0.86 -1.83
CA GLY A 147 -2.73 -0.01 -0.68
C GLY A 147 -3.73 -0.17 0.46
N TYR A 148 -5.04 -0.22 0.18
CA TYR A 148 -6.05 -0.49 1.20
C TYR A 148 -5.92 -1.87 1.83
N GLN A 149 -5.61 -2.90 1.04
CA GLN A 149 -5.36 -4.24 1.58
C GLN A 149 -4.19 -4.24 2.58
N HIS A 150 -3.11 -3.51 2.28
CA HIS A 150 -1.99 -3.34 3.21
C HIS A 150 -2.41 -2.62 4.50
N VAL A 151 -3.19 -1.53 4.39
CA VAL A 151 -3.72 -0.82 5.56
C VAL A 151 -4.57 -1.74 6.45
N GLU A 152 -5.45 -2.56 5.87
CA GLU A 152 -6.27 -3.52 6.64
C GLU A 152 -5.42 -4.62 7.28
N ALA A 153 -4.33 -5.02 6.64
CA ALA A 153 -3.38 -5.97 7.19
C ALA A 153 -2.67 -5.38 8.41
N CYS A 154 -2.07 -4.19 8.30
CA CYS A 154 -1.44 -3.49 9.41
C CYS A 154 -2.41 -3.22 10.57
N ALA A 155 -3.66 -2.87 10.27
CA ALA A 155 -4.69 -2.68 11.29
C ALA A 155 -5.00 -3.97 12.05
N ARG A 156 -5.05 -5.12 11.38
CA ARG A 156 -5.21 -6.43 12.04
C ARG A 156 -4.03 -6.77 12.93
N VAL A 157 -2.80 -6.57 12.46
CA VAL A 157 -1.59 -6.78 13.27
C VAL A 157 -1.61 -5.89 14.52
N ALA A 158 -1.99 -4.61 14.37
CA ALA A 158 -2.11 -3.70 15.51
C ALA A 158 -3.19 -4.16 16.52
N GLN A 159 -4.31 -4.73 16.05
CA GLN A 159 -5.35 -5.29 16.91
C GLN A 159 -4.87 -6.54 17.66
N GLU A 160 -4.14 -7.43 16.99
CA GLU A 160 -3.55 -8.61 17.61
C GLU A 160 -2.54 -8.21 18.70
N LEU A 161 -1.67 -7.24 18.43
CA LEU A 161 -0.73 -6.69 19.41
C LEU A 161 -1.43 -6.00 20.59
N LEU A 162 -2.53 -5.28 20.33
CA LEU A 162 -3.39 -4.71 21.36
C LEU A 162 -3.98 -5.80 22.27
N SER A 163 -4.52 -6.87 21.68
CA SER A 163 -5.10 -8.01 22.41
C SER A 163 -4.04 -8.80 23.21
N ALA A 164 -2.81 -8.86 22.72
CA ALA A 164 -1.67 -9.47 23.39
C ALA A 164 -1.12 -8.62 24.55
N GLY A 165 -1.70 -7.43 24.81
CA GLY A 165 -1.38 -6.62 25.98
C GLY A 165 -0.13 -5.76 25.82
N VAL A 166 0.21 -5.32 24.59
CA VAL A 166 1.31 -4.36 24.36
C VAL A 166 1.11 -3.04 25.13
N HIS A 167 -0.11 -2.72 25.58
CA HIS A 167 -0.38 -1.54 26.44
C HIS A 167 -0.20 -1.76 27.95
N ARG A 168 0.08 -3.00 28.39
CA ARG A 168 0.44 -3.22 29.80
C ARG A 168 1.93 -2.98 29.98
N GLN A 169 2.26 -1.75 30.35
CA GLN A 169 3.39 -1.52 31.24
C GLN A 169 2.92 -0.72 32.48
N PRO A 170 2.46 -1.41 33.54
CA PRO A 170 2.69 -0.99 34.91
C PRO A 170 3.99 -1.65 35.42
N ALA A 171 5.05 -0.84 35.49
CA ALA A 171 6.20 -0.88 36.41
C ALA A 171 7.38 -0.17 35.76
#